data_AF-A0A3M2ME46-F1
#
_entry.id   AF-A0A3M2ME46-F1
#
_cell.length_a   1.000
_cell.length_b   1.000
_cell.length_c   1.000
_cell.angle_alpha   90.00
_cell.angle_beta   90.00
_cell.angle_gamma   90.00
#
_symmetry.space_group_name_H-M   'P 1'
#
loop_
_entity.id
_entity.type
_entity.pdbx_description
1 polymer ?
#
loop_
_entity_poly.entity_id
_entity_poly.type
_entity_poly.pdbx_seq_one_letter_code
_entity_poly.pdbx_strand_id
1 'polypeptide(L)'
;MRKGRMRVTYAVVAVTGVAAVATGGVLVSQGHAKTHAVADTSTSQQIGSVEAQDAENYWTPQRLASATPVGGPKAAAPSTGPSASPSPGTMGGRSVTAQSVPKSAAFGGIPTVGAVFFNNGKGNHYCTASVIHSYSKSLLLTAAHCIHGGRGGGYSRNVAFVPKFDNGKRPYGIWSAKMLLVDKRWASKSDPDLDYGFIAVNPRSGRKIEQVVGYNKLATDEGAGNWVNVAGYPSRSNRPIYCKTKTAKAFKYQIRMDCTGFYGGTSGSPWLLWYNTKSHTGYVNGVIGGYQEGGSVSWRSYSPYFDSDVYNLRKAADNRA
;
A
#
# COMPACT_ATOMS: atom_id res chain seq x y z
N MET A 1 -24.80 -40.77 25.06
CA MET A 1 -23.42 -41.13 25.44
C MET A 1 -22.98 -40.19 26.57
N ARG A 2 -22.55 -40.77 27.70
CA ARG A 2 -22.50 -40.18 29.04
C ARG A 2 -21.35 -39.17 29.22
N LYS A 3 -21.67 -38.01 29.82
CA LYS A 3 -20.71 -37.11 30.48
C LYS A 3 -20.27 -37.76 31.80
N GLY A 4 -18.97 -38.05 31.95
CA GLY A 4 -18.38 -38.55 33.19
C GLY A 4 -17.94 -37.40 34.12
N ARG A 5 -18.62 -37.25 35.27
CA ARG A 5 -18.14 -36.48 36.42
C ARG A 5 -17.26 -37.39 37.28
N MET A 6 -16.00 -37.02 37.49
CA MET A 6 -15.14 -37.66 38.51
C MET A 6 -15.59 -37.24 39.90
N ARG A 7 -15.84 -38.22 40.77
CA ARG A 7 -16.01 -38.05 42.22
C ARG A 7 -14.63 -38.12 42.87
N VAL A 8 -14.35 -37.20 43.79
CA VAL A 8 -13.17 -37.21 44.65
C VAL A 8 -13.60 -37.75 46.01
N THR A 9 -12.93 -38.79 46.50
CA THR A 9 -13.11 -39.36 47.84
C THR A 9 -11.99 -38.81 48.72
N TYR A 10 -12.33 -38.18 49.85
CA TYR A 10 -11.36 -37.77 50.86
C TYR A 10 -11.24 -38.87 51.91
N ALA A 11 -10.02 -39.37 52.14
CA ALA A 11 -9.69 -40.16 53.32
C ALA A 11 -9.03 -39.22 54.34
N VAL A 12 -9.63 -39.11 55.53
CA VAL A 12 -9.05 -38.42 56.69
C VAL A 12 -8.24 -39.45 57.46
N VAL A 13 -6.93 -39.23 57.55
CA VAL A 13 -6.06 -39.93 58.50
C VAL A 13 -5.49 -38.89 59.44
N ALA A 14 -5.88 -38.96 60.72
CA ALA A 14 -5.29 -38.18 61.78
C ALA A 14 -4.00 -38.87 62.25
N VAL A 15 -2.86 -38.17 62.15
CA VAL A 15 -1.64 -38.52 62.87
C VAL A 15 -1.05 -37.24 63.45
N THR A 16 -0.88 -37.29 64.77
CA THR A 16 -0.22 -36.32 65.64
C THR A 16 1.29 -36.30 65.40
N GLY A 17 1.86 -35.09 65.34
CA GLY A 17 3.19 -34.84 65.90
C GLY A 17 4.33 -34.51 64.93
N VAL A 18 4.96 -33.37 65.22
CA VAL A 18 6.26 -32.84 64.76
C VAL A 18 6.27 -32.15 63.39
N ALA A 19 6.21 -30.82 63.45
CA ALA A 19 6.43 -29.92 62.34
C ALA A 19 7.90 -29.91 61.91
N ALA A 20 8.19 -30.40 60.71
CA ALA A 20 9.35 -30.01 59.93
C ALA A 20 8.82 -29.32 58.67
N VAL A 21 8.96 -28.00 58.61
CA VAL A 21 8.59 -27.20 57.42
C VAL A 21 9.65 -27.45 56.35
N ALA A 22 9.41 -28.44 55.49
CA ALA A 22 10.13 -28.60 54.24
C ALA A 22 9.35 -27.83 53.15
N THR A 23 9.85 -26.65 52.79
CA THR A 23 9.37 -25.89 51.62
C THR A 23 9.75 -26.62 50.35
N GLY A 24 8.94 -27.61 49.95
CA GLY A 24 9.02 -28.24 48.64
C GLY A 24 8.61 -27.24 47.56
N GLY A 25 9.59 -26.55 46.98
CA GLY A 25 9.38 -25.72 45.80
C GLY A 25 8.98 -26.58 44.61
N VAL A 26 7.71 -26.53 44.21
CA VAL A 26 7.28 -27.05 42.92
C VAL A 26 7.86 -26.14 41.85
N LEU A 27 8.97 -26.56 41.24
CA LEU A 27 9.51 -25.94 40.03
C LEU A 27 8.53 -26.21 38.88
N VAL A 28 7.57 -25.30 38.70
CA VAL A 28 6.81 -25.23 37.45
C VAL A 28 7.79 -24.79 36.37
N SER A 29 8.26 -25.75 35.58
CA SER A 29 9.01 -25.48 34.35
C SER A 29 8.14 -24.65 33.43
N GLN A 30 8.35 -23.33 33.43
CA GLN A 30 7.83 -22.47 32.38
C GLN A 30 8.59 -22.82 31.11
N GLY A 31 7.97 -23.70 30.31
CA GLY A 31 8.33 -23.87 28.92
C GLY A 31 8.22 -22.53 28.22
N HIS A 32 9.34 -21.81 28.12
CA HIS A 32 9.46 -20.63 27.29
C HIS A 32 9.25 -21.10 25.86
N ALA A 33 8.02 -21.00 25.36
CA ALA A 33 7.76 -21.03 23.94
C ALA A 33 8.66 -19.93 23.35
N LYS A 34 9.73 -20.33 22.67
CA LYS A 34 10.56 -19.42 21.91
C LYS A 34 9.67 -18.83 20.81
N THR A 35 9.05 -17.70 21.10
CA THR A 35 8.48 -16.84 20.06
C THR A 35 9.66 -16.42 19.20
N HIS A 36 9.82 -17.05 18.04
CA HIS A 36 10.74 -16.57 17.01
C HIS A 36 10.26 -15.18 16.60
N ALA A 37 10.81 -14.14 17.21
CA ALA A 37 10.58 -12.78 16.77
C ALA A 37 11.11 -12.67 15.34
N VAL A 38 10.21 -12.44 14.38
CA VAL A 38 10.60 -12.12 13.01
C VAL A 38 11.48 -10.87 13.07
N ALA A 39 12.67 -10.93 12.47
CA ALA A 39 13.59 -9.81 12.47
C ALA A 39 12.94 -8.59 11.81
N ASP A 40 13.04 -7.44 12.46
CA ASP A 40 12.48 -6.19 11.94
C ASP A 40 13.31 -5.68 10.75
N THR A 41 12.79 -5.91 9.54
CA THR A 41 13.41 -5.47 8.28
C THR A 41 13.11 -4.02 7.94
N SER A 42 12.35 -3.29 8.77
CA SER A 42 11.93 -1.93 8.43
C SER A 42 12.93 -0.87 8.86
N THR A 43 12.98 0.23 8.11
CA THR A 43 13.52 1.52 8.52
C THR A 43 12.39 2.55 8.46
N SER A 44 12.45 3.59 9.28
CA SER A 44 11.41 4.63 9.30
C SER A 44 11.95 6.01 9.64
N GLN A 45 11.28 7.03 9.13
CA GLN A 45 11.44 8.42 9.57
C GLN A 45 10.17 8.87 10.29
N GLN A 46 10.32 9.27 11.55
CA GLN A 46 9.28 9.96 12.30
C GLN A 46 9.28 11.44 11.91
N ILE A 47 8.10 12.02 11.79
CA ILE A 47 7.88 13.42 11.42
C ILE A 47 7.32 14.12 12.65
N GLY A 48 8.04 15.15 13.11
CA GLY A 48 7.62 15.94 14.27
C GLY A 48 6.30 16.68 14.00
N SER A 49 5.56 17.02 15.05
CA SER A 49 4.27 17.71 14.93
C SER A 49 4.37 19.06 14.19
N VAL A 50 5.48 19.79 14.36
CA VAL A 50 5.74 21.05 13.64
C VAL A 50 5.91 20.80 12.14
N GLU A 51 6.78 19.85 11.75
CA GLU A 51 7.00 19.49 10.35
C GLU A 51 5.71 18.98 9.69
N ALA A 52 4.90 18.21 10.42
CA ALA A 52 3.61 17.76 9.94
C ALA A 52 2.63 18.93 9.69
N GLN A 53 2.56 19.91 10.59
CA GLN A 53 1.73 21.10 10.41
C GLN A 53 2.22 21.96 9.24
N ASP A 54 3.54 22.09 9.10
CA ASP A 54 4.17 22.78 7.98
C ASP A 54 3.84 22.10 6.65
N ALA A 55 3.79 20.76 6.60
CA ALA A 55 3.39 20.02 5.41
C ALA A 55 1.95 20.34 4.96
N GLU A 56 1.01 20.54 5.89
CA GLU A 56 -0.37 20.93 5.56
C GLU A 56 -0.43 22.33 4.93
N ASN A 57 0.35 23.27 5.46
CA ASN A 57 0.46 24.64 4.94
C ASN A 57 1.28 24.70 3.65
N TYR A 58 2.23 23.78 3.48
CA TYR A 58 3.07 23.67 2.31
C TYR A 58 2.23 23.39 1.06
N TRP A 59 1.22 22.53 1.14
CA TRP A 59 0.41 22.11 0.00
C TRP A 59 -0.75 23.07 -0.32
N THR A 60 -0.40 24.21 -0.91
CA THR A 60 -1.36 25.14 -1.51
C THR A 60 -2.05 24.52 -2.74
N PRO A 61 -3.24 25.01 -3.15
CA PRO A 61 -3.87 24.58 -4.39
C PRO A 61 -2.95 24.67 -5.62
N GLN A 62 -2.11 25.70 -5.69
CA GLN A 62 -1.14 25.92 -6.76
C GLN A 62 -0.04 24.85 -6.75
N ARG A 63 0.54 24.54 -5.57
CA ARG A 63 1.57 23.50 -5.47
C ARG A 63 1.05 22.10 -5.74
N LEU A 64 -0.19 21.82 -5.34
CA LEU A 64 -0.86 20.57 -5.69
C LEU A 64 -1.08 20.45 -7.20
N ALA A 65 -1.49 21.55 -7.85
CA ALA A 65 -1.71 21.58 -9.30
C ALA A 65 -0.40 21.51 -10.11
N SER A 66 0.71 22.04 -9.57
CA SER A 66 2.01 22.05 -10.24
C SER A 66 2.90 20.85 -9.90
N ALA A 67 2.48 19.98 -8.97
CA ALA A 67 3.25 18.80 -8.60
C ALA A 67 3.39 17.85 -9.81
N THR A 68 4.55 17.23 -9.95
CA THR A 68 4.86 16.37 -11.09
C THR A 68 4.70 14.88 -10.76
N PRO A 69 4.23 14.05 -11.69
CA PRO A 69 4.11 12.61 -11.46
C PRO A 69 5.47 11.92 -11.24
N VAL A 70 5.51 10.85 -10.44
CA VAL A 70 6.65 9.91 -10.37
C VAL A 70 6.35 8.61 -11.11
N GLY A 71 7.41 7.99 -11.64
CA GLY A 71 7.37 6.68 -12.31
C GLY A 71 6.63 6.68 -13.64
N GLY A 72 6.52 5.50 -14.25
CA GLY A 72 5.74 5.27 -15.46
C GLY A 72 6.27 5.95 -16.73
N PRO A 73 5.68 5.66 -17.90
CA PRO A 73 5.98 6.41 -19.11
C PRO A 73 5.58 7.88 -18.94
N LYS A 74 6.48 8.78 -19.36
CA LYS A 74 6.18 10.20 -19.49
C LYS A 74 5.07 10.36 -20.53
N ALA A 75 4.05 11.14 -20.21
CA ALA A 75 3.08 11.55 -21.21
C ALA A 75 3.81 12.35 -22.30
N ALA A 76 3.70 11.92 -23.57
CA ALA A 76 3.97 12.82 -24.68
C ALA A 76 3.00 14.01 -24.57
N ALA A 77 3.49 15.23 -24.80
CA ALA A 77 2.65 16.41 -24.84
C ALA A 77 1.50 16.18 -25.85
N PRO A 78 0.27 16.69 -25.60
CA PRO A 78 -0.78 16.62 -26.59
C PRO A 78 -0.31 17.35 -27.86
N SER A 79 -0.05 16.59 -28.92
CA SER A 79 0.25 17.15 -30.24
C SER A 79 -1.03 17.74 -30.82
N THR A 80 -1.13 19.07 -30.82
CA THR A 80 -2.08 19.79 -31.67
C THR A 80 -1.50 19.84 -33.08
N GLY A 81 -1.68 18.76 -33.84
CA GLY A 81 -1.30 18.68 -35.26
C GLY A 81 -2.27 17.79 -36.01
N PRO A 82 -2.63 18.12 -37.26
CA PRO A 82 -3.64 17.37 -38.01
C PRO A 82 -3.17 15.92 -38.25
N SER A 83 -4.08 14.99 -37.96
CA SER A 83 -3.90 13.55 -38.15
C SER A 83 -3.66 13.24 -39.62
N ALA A 84 -2.46 12.79 -39.98
CA ALA A 84 -2.20 12.23 -41.29
C ALA A 84 -2.89 10.86 -41.39
N SER A 85 -3.79 10.71 -42.37
CA SER A 85 -4.45 9.44 -42.69
C SER A 85 -3.42 8.38 -43.13
N PRO A 86 -3.54 7.11 -42.69
CA PRO A 86 -2.74 6.04 -43.26
C PRO A 86 -3.39 5.52 -44.56
N SER A 87 -2.59 5.39 -45.63
CA SER A 87 -2.98 4.71 -46.88
C SER A 87 -3.04 3.18 -46.68
N PRO A 88 -3.90 2.44 -47.41
CA PRO A 88 -4.04 1.00 -47.26
C PRO A 88 -3.00 0.25 -48.12
N GLY A 89 -2.25 -0.65 -47.50
CA GLY A 89 -1.39 -1.63 -48.17
C GLY A 89 -1.56 -3.01 -47.54
N THR A 90 -2.17 -3.92 -48.29
CA THR A 90 -2.48 -5.32 -47.92
C THR A 90 -1.24 -6.21 -48.02
N MET A 91 -1.00 -7.12 -47.06
CA MET A 91 -0.79 -8.56 -47.31
C MET A 91 -0.62 -9.38 -46.01
N GLY A 92 -1.55 -10.31 -45.80
CA GLY A 92 -1.27 -11.72 -45.47
C GLY A 92 -0.46 -12.04 -44.22
N GLY A 93 -1.00 -11.79 -43.03
CA GLY A 93 -0.51 -12.37 -41.78
C GLY A 93 -1.68 -12.95 -41.00
N ARG A 94 -1.59 -14.24 -40.65
CA ARG A 94 -2.58 -14.99 -39.86
C ARG A 94 -3.00 -14.17 -38.64
N SER A 95 -4.22 -13.62 -38.68
CA SER A 95 -4.75 -12.72 -37.67
C SER A 95 -5.08 -13.53 -36.41
N VAL A 96 -4.08 -13.76 -35.56
CA VAL A 96 -4.33 -13.85 -34.13
C VAL A 96 -4.92 -12.50 -33.76
N THR A 97 -6.24 -12.44 -33.53
CA THR A 97 -6.88 -11.24 -32.98
C THR A 97 -6.12 -10.89 -31.72
N ALA A 98 -5.29 -9.84 -31.78
CA ALA A 98 -4.62 -9.32 -30.61
C ALA A 98 -5.73 -8.99 -29.61
N GLN A 99 -5.78 -9.70 -28.49
CA GLN A 99 -6.72 -9.38 -27.42
C GLN A 99 -6.49 -7.91 -27.08
N SER A 100 -7.51 -7.09 -27.29
CA SER A 100 -7.44 -5.67 -27.00
C SER A 100 -7.17 -5.50 -25.50
N VAL A 101 -6.03 -4.90 -25.16
CA VAL A 101 -5.72 -4.58 -23.75
C VAL A 101 -6.83 -3.68 -23.21
N PRO A 102 -7.44 -3.99 -22.06
CA PRO A 102 -8.47 -3.14 -21.46
C PRO A 102 -7.98 -1.69 -21.32
N LYS A 103 -8.90 -0.73 -21.45
CA LYS A 103 -8.60 0.69 -21.25
C LYS A 103 -9.23 1.17 -19.94
N SER A 104 -8.45 1.86 -19.13
CA SER A 104 -8.95 2.52 -17.92
C SER A 104 -9.92 3.64 -18.28
N ALA A 105 -10.82 3.96 -17.34
CA ALA A 105 -11.79 5.04 -17.48
C ALA A 105 -11.66 6.03 -16.32
N ALA A 106 -11.80 7.32 -16.61
CA ALA A 106 -11.92 8.33 -15.57
C ALA A 106 -13.22 8.12 -14.77
N PHE A 107 -13.19 8.38 -13.46
CA PHE A 107 -14.36 8.24 -12.59
C PHE A 107 -14.32 9.25 -11.43
N GLY A 108 -15.16 9.03 -10.40
CA GLY A 108 -15.31 9.93 -9.24
C GLY A 108 -14.40 9.62 -8.05
N GLY A 109 -13.48 8.66 -8.15
CA GLY A 109 -12.56 8.26 -7.07
C GLY A 109 -13.16 7.27 -6.07
N ILE A 110 -12.28 6.66 -5.27
CA ILE A 110 -12.65 5.77 -4.14
C ILE A 110 -12.22 6.52 -2.86
N PRO A 111 -13.08 6.65 -1.83
CA PRO A 111 -12.72 7.34 -0.58
C PRO A 111 -11.39 6.88 0.03
N THR A 112 -11.11 5.58 0.02
CA THR A 112 -9.87 5.01 0.58
C THR A 112 -8.64 5.20 -0.31
N VAL A 113 -8.77 5.71 -1.54
CA VAL A 113 -7.66 5.87 -2.48
C VAL A 113 -7.47 7.35 -2.78
N GLY A 114 -6.22 7.82 -2.81
CA GLY A 114 -5.92 9.23 -2.97
C GLY A 114 -4.56 9.49 -3.58
N ALA A 115 -4.33 10.74 -3.92
CA ALA A 115 -3.01 11.20 -4.32
C ALA A 115 -2.15 11.43 -3.07
N VAL A 116 -0.91 10.97 -3.09
CA VAL A 116 0.09 11.32 -2.08
C VAL A 116 1.07 12.30 -2.72
N PHE A 117 1.18 13.48 -2.11
CA PHE A 117 2.06 14.56 -2.54
C PHE A 117 3.28 14.60 -1.63
N PHE A 118 4.43 14.90 -2.19
CA PHE A 118 5.69 14.94 -1.44
C PHE A 118 6.73 15.79 -2.16
N ASN A 119 7.79 16.16 -1.43
CA ASN A 119 8.97 16.81 -1.98
C ASN A 119 10.20 15.91 -1.78
N ASN A 120 10.91 15.59 -2.85
CA ASN A 120 12.08 14.70 -2.81
C ASN A 120 13.43 15.45 -2.75
N GLY A 121 13.41 16.76 -2.44
CA GLY A 121 14.56 17.66 -2.46
C GLY A 121 14.85 18.27 -3.83
N LYS A 122 14.26 17.75 -4.92
CA LYS A 122 14.42 18.26 -6.29
C LYS A 122 13.16 18.93 -6.83
N GLY A 123 12.03 18.75 -6.17
CA GLY A 123 10.77 19.33 -6.59
C GLY A 123 9.57 18.69 -5.89
N ASN A 124 8.40 19.18 -6.25
CA ASN A 124 7.11 18.66 -5.79
C ASN A 124 6.63 17.57 -6.72
N HIS A 125 6.23 16.47 -6.10
CA HIS A 125 5.88 15.25 -6.77
C HIS A 125 4.58 14.67 -6.22
N TYR A 126 3.99 13.75 -6.98
CA TYR A 126 2.90 12.94 -6.48
C TYR A 126 2.93 11.50 -6.99
N CYS A 127 2.33 10.65 -6.18
CA CYS A 127 1.99 9.26 -6.43
C CYS A 127 0.52 9.00 -6.04
N THR A 128 0.13 7.72 -6.01
CA THR A 128 -1.11 7.22 -5.44
C THR A 128 -0.84 6.45 -4.14
N ALA A 129 -1.79 6.49 -3.20
CA ALA A 129 -1.77 5.66 -2.01
C ALA A 129 -3.19 5.20 -1.65
N SER A 130 -3.30 4.20 -0.77
CA SER A 130 -4.59 3.75 -0.24
C SER A 130 -4.55 3.53 1.26
N VAL A 131 -5.68 3.81 1.93
CA VAL A 131 -5.86 3.52 3.35
C VAL A 131 -5.97 2.01 3.54
N ILE A 132 -5.16 1.48 4.45
CA ILE A 132 -5.15 0.08 4.82
C ILE A 132 -5.46 -0.10 6.31
N HIS A 133 -6.13 -1.20 6.64
CA HIS A 133 -6.56 -1.47 8.00
C HIS A 133 -5.36 -1.63 8.95
N SER A 134 -5.43 -0.95 10.09
CA SER A 134 -4.43 -0.99 11.14
C SER A 134 -5.06 -0.76 12.52
N TYR A 135 -4.38 -1.21 13.58
CA TYR A 135 -4.79 -0.88 14.95
C TYR A 135 -4.67 0.62 15.22
N SER A 136 -3.64 1.25 14.65
CA SER A 136 -3.44 2.70 14.73
C SER A 136 -4.54 3.49 14.02
N LYS A 137 -5.26 2.88 13.07
CA LYS A 137 -6.30 3.49 12.21
C LYS A 137 -5.79 4.66 11.35
N SER A 138 -4.50 4.69 11.06
CA SER A 138 -3.80 5.82 10.43
C SER A 138 -2.88 5.41 9.27
N LEU A 139 -2.89 4.15 8.85
CA LEU A 139 -1.95 3.66 7.84
C LEU A 139 -2.44 3.82 6.40
N LEU A 140 -1.49 4.24 5.56
CA LEU A 140 -1.57 4.20 4.11
C LEU A 140 -0.54 3.21 3.58
N LEU A 141 -0.86 2.59 2.44
CA LEU A 141 0.03 1.80 1.62
C LEU A 141 0.27 2.51 0.28
N THR A 142 1.53 2.59 -0.15
CA THR A 142 1.98 3.14 -1.42
C THR A 142 3.21 2.38 -1.92
N ALA A 143 3.82 2.80 -3.04
CA ALA A 143 5.10 2.27 -3.49
C ALA A 143 6.26 2.89 -2.67
N ALA A 144 7.32 2.12 -2.42
CA ALA A 144 8.43 2.60 -1.60
C ALA A 144 9.17 3.77 -2.26
N HIS A 145 9.32 3.74 -3.59
CA HIS A 145 9.94 4.82 -4.35
C HIS A 145 9.19 6.16 -4.28
N CYS A 146 7.91 6.16 -3.89
CA CYS A 146 7.15 7.37 -3.67
C CYS A 146 7.55 8.10 -2.38
N ILE A 147 8.09 7.39 -1.40
CA ILE A 147 8.40 7.96 -0.07
C ILE A 147 9.86 7.85 0.33
N HIS A 148 10.67 7.08 -0.41
CA HIS A 148 12.11 6.94 -0.19
C HIS A 148 12.85 6.73 -1.52
N GLY A 149 13.92 7.49 -1.76
CA GLY A 149 14.68 7.45 -3.02
C GLY A 149 15.54 6.19 -3.28
N GLY A 150 15.26 5.07 -2.61
CA GLY A 150 16.07 3.84 -2.68
C GLY A 150 17.54 4.04 -2.27
N ARG A 151 18.43 3.22 -2.85
CA ARG A 151 19.88 3.23 -2.59
C ARG A 151 20.49 4.61 -2.83
N GLY A 152 21.12 5.15 -1.79
CA GLY A 152 21.78 6.47 -1.82
C GLY A 152 20.79 7.64 -1.78
N GLY A 153 19.49 7.37 -1.69
CA GLY A 153 18.45 8.35 -1.42
C GLY A 153 18.04 8.36 0.05
N GLY A 154 17.19 9.33 0.39
CA GLY A 154 16.55 9.42 1.71
C GLY A 154 15.03 9.45 1.58
N TYR A 155 14.37 9.64 2.71
CA TYR A 155 12.93 9.86 2.76
C TYR A 155 12.51 11.19 2.13
N SER A 156 11.31 11.19 1.56
CA SER A 156 10.67 12.40 1.07
C SER A 156 10.19 13.28 2.23
N ARG A 157 10.07 14.58 1.95
CA ARG A 157 9.63 15.62 2.88
C ARG A 157 8.26 16.14 2.49
N ASN A 158 7.62 16.89 3.40
CA ASN A 158 6.30 17.48 3.17
C ASN A 158 5.30 16.45 2.64
N VAL A 159 5.30 15.22 3.17
CA VAL A 159 4.44 14.16 2.65
C VAL A 159 3.01 14.39 3.14
N ALA A 160 2.05 14.43 2.21
CA ALA A 160 0.64 14.59 2.52
C ALA A 160 -0.26 13.76 1.61
N PHE A 161 -1.31 13.20 2.17
CA PHE A 161 -2.28 12.38 1.47
C PHE A 161 -3.60 13.12 1.28
N VAL A 162 -4.19 12.98 0.09
CA VAL A 162 -5.44 13.63 -0.31
C VAL A 162 -6.42 12.57 -0.79
N PRO A 163 -7.26 12.02 0.11
CA PRO A 163 -8.20 10.96 -0.23
C PRO A 163 -9.24 11.47 -1.23
N LYS A 164 -9.57 10.63 -2.22
CA LYS A 164 -10.55 10.93 -3.28
C LYS A 164 -10.30 12.30 -3.95
N PHE A 165 -9.02 12.61 -4.20
CA PHE A 165 -8.66 13.76 -5.02
C PHE A 165 -9.37 13.66 -6.39
N ASP A 166 -9.94 14.75 -6.89
CA ASP A 166 -10.58 14.79 -8.22
C ASP A 166 -10.61 16.23 -8.74
N ASN A 167 -9.76 16.54 -9.71
CA ASN A 167 -9.65 17.85 -10.34
C ASN A 167 -9.50 19.00 -9.34
N GLY A 168 -8.55 18.88 -8.41
CA GLY A 168 -8.32 19.86 -7.34
C GLY A 168 -9.31 19.77 -6.18
N LYS A 169 -10.40 19.01 -6.29
CA LYS A 169 -11.32 18.75 -5.17
C LYS A 169 -10.65 17.84 -4.15
N ARG A 170 -10.86 18.18 -2.87
CA ARG A 170 -10.26 17.52 -1.70
C ARG A 170 -11.34 17.25 -0.66
N PRO A 171 -12.32 16.37 -0.97
CA PRO A 171 -13.53 16.22 -0.15
C PRO A 171 -13.23 15.78 1.29
N TYR A 172 -12.09 15.13 1.52
CA TYR A 172 -11.65 14.68 2.84
C TYR A 172 -10.44 15.47 3.38
N GLY A 173 -10.09 16.60 2.76
CA GLY A 173 -8.97 17.44 3.14
C GLY A 173 -7.59 16.85 2.79
N ILE A 174 -6.56 17.43 3.41
CA ILE A 174 -5.16 17.04 3.30
C ILE A 174 -4.75 16.42 4.64
N TRP A 175 -4.06 15.28 4.59
CA TRP A 175 -3.61 14.52 5.77
C TRP A 175 -2.09 14.48 5.79
N SER A 176 -1.47 15.17 6.74
CA SER A 176 -0.01 15.20 6.89
C SER A 176 0.54 13.86 7.36
N ALA A 177 1.71 13.47 6.85
CA ALA A 177 2.41 12.30 7.33
C ALA A 177 2.99 12.54 8.74
N LYS A 178 2.87 11.53 9.59
CA LYS A 178 3.51 11.39 10.90
C LYS A 178 4.74 10.49 10.83
N MET A 179 4.73 9.50 9.94
CA MET A 179 5.83 8.56 9.77
C MET A 179 5.86 8.03 8.34
N LEU A 180 7.06 7.84 7.81
CA LEU A 180 7.33 7.13 6.57
C LEU A 180 8.13 5.87 6.90
N LEU A 181 7.77 4.72 6.32
CA LEU A 181 8.41 3.45 6.60
C LEU A 181 8.52 2.60 5.33
N VAL A 182 9.73 2.07 5.10
CA VAL A 182 10.06 1.16 3.98
C VAL A 182 10.91 -0.01 4.48
N ASP A 183 11.06 -1.06 3.67
CA ASP A 183 12.01 -2.14 3.98
C ASP A 183 13.46 -1.65 3.82
N LYS A 184 14.37 -2.09 4.70
CA LYS A 184 15.80 -1.78 4.66
C LYS A 184 16.43 -2.21 3.34
N ARG A 185 15.96 -3.30 2.72
CA ARG A 185 16.46 -3.78 1.42
C ARG A 185 16.01 -2.87 0.28
N TRP A 186 14.84 -2.25 0.35
CA TRP A 186 14.50 -1.13 -0.54
C TRP A 186 15.46 0.05 -0.32
N ALA A 187 15.59 0.53 0.92
CA ALA A 187 16.40 1.71 1.23
C ALA A 187 17.89 1.54 0.87
N SER A 188 18.44 0.34 1.02
CA SER A 188 19.88 0.07 0.79
C SER A 188 20.20 -0.45 -0.61
N LYS A 189 19.30 -1.19 -1.25
CA LYS A 189 19.58 -1.89 -2.52
C LYS A 189 18.63 -1.51 -3.66
N SER A 190 17.59 -0.71 -3.39
CA SER A 190 16.49 -0.46 -4.33
C SER A 190 15.87 -1.76 -4.84
N ASP A 191 15.67 -2.73 -3.94
CA ASP A 191 15.13 -4.04 -4.29
C ASP A 191 13.68 -3.91 -4.83
N PRO A 192 13.44 -4.18 -6.13
CA PRO A 192 12.11 -4.01 -6.73
C PRO A 192 11.07 -4.98 -6.14
N ASP A 193 11.47 -6.08 -5.51
CA ASP A 193 10.53 -7.00 -4.88
C ASP A 193 9.98 -6.46 -3.54
N LEU A 194 10.49 -5.30 -3.10
CA LEU A 194 10.14 -4.63 -1.85
C LEU A 194 9.76 -3.16 -2.07
N ASP A 195 9.33 -2.82 -3.29
CA ASP A 195 8.88 -1.47 -3.66
C ASP A 195 7.44 -1.20 -3.18
N TYR A 196 7.24 -1.32 -1.87
CA TYR A 196 6.05 -0.91 -1.15
C TYR A 196 6.44 -0.27 0.18
N GLY A 197 5.65 0.70 0.60
CA GLY A 197 5.93 1.49 1.81
C GLY A 197 4.65 1.89 2.52
N PHE A 198 4.81 2.16 3.82
CA PHE A 198 3.71 2.58 4.68
C PHE A 198 3.92 4.02 5.14
N ILE A 199 2.81 4.76 5.18
CA ILE A 199 2.75 6.11 5.75
C ILE A 199 1.76 6.05 6.90
N ALA A 200 2.16 6.49 8.10
CA ALA A 200 1.18 6.84 9.12
C ALA A 200 0.85 8.33 8.96
N VAL A 201 -0.43 8.68 9.00
CA VAL A 201 -0.88 10.09 8.93
C VAL A 201 -1.38 10.60 10.28
N ASN A 202 -1.23 11.90 10.51
CA ASN A 202 -1.78 12.55 11.69
C ASN A 202 -3.32 12.54 11.65
N PRO A 203 -4.00 12.50 12.81
CA PRO A 203 -5.43 12.76 12.88
C PRO A 203 -5.75 14.15 12.35
N ARG A 204 -6.87 14.28 11.63
CA ARG A 204 -7.37 15.56 11.15
C ARG A 204 -8.64 15.91 11.89
N SER A 205 -8.68 17.10 12.50
CA SER A 205 -9.82 17.55 13.31
C SER A 205 -10.24 16.51 14.37
N GLY A 206 -9.24 15.90 15.03
CA GLY A 206 -9.43 14.86 16.05
C GLY A 206 -9.85 13.48 15.54
N ARG A 207 -10.04 13.29 14.22
CA ARG A 207 -10.48 12.01 13.63
C ARG A 207 -9.33 11.31 12.92
N LYS A 208 -9.29 9.99 13.05
CA LYS A 208 -8.34 9.14 12.34
C LYS A 208 -8.85 8.82 10.94
N ILE A 209 -7.95 8.61 9.99
CA ILE A 209 -8.31 8.53 8.57
C ILE A 209 -9.27 7.37 8.27
N GLU A 210 -9.07 6.19 8.86
CA GLU A 210 -9.99 5.05 8.65
C GLU A 210 -11.43 5.36 9.06
N GLN A 211 -11.61 6.19 10.09
CA GLN A 211 -12.94 6.57 10.56
C GLN A 211 -13.62 7.52 9.57
N VAL A 212 -12.85 8.25 8.76
CA VAL A 212 -13.35 9.26 7.82
C VAL A 212 -13.65 8.65 6.46
N VAL A 213 -12.77 7.79 5.95
CA VAL A 213 -12.86 7.29 4.56
C VAL A 213 -12.99 5.78 4.43
N GLY A 214 -12.98 5.04 5.54
CA GLY A 214 -12.91 3.58 5.55
C GLY A 214 -11.48 3.06 5.32
N TYR A 215 -11.36 1.76 5.07
CA TYR A 215 -10.07 1.10 4.88
C TYR A 215 -10.17 -0.11 3.96
N ASN A 216 -9.06 -0.48 3.34
CA ASN A 216 -8.89 -1.78 2.69
C ASN A 216 -8.14 -2.73 3.60
N LYS A 217 -8.37 -4.03 3.49
CA LYS A 217 -7.57 -5.03 4.19
C LYS A 217 -6.33 -5.39 3.36
N LEU A 218 -5.30 -5.93 3.98
CA LEU A 218 -4.15 -6.50 3.26
C LEU A 218 -4.45 -7.98 2.97
N ALA A 219 -4.17 -8.44 1.75
CA ALA A 219 -4.16 -9.85 1.39
C ALA A 219 -2.78 -10.24 0.84
N THR A 220 -2.26 -11.37 1.30
CA THR A 220 -0.97 -11.92 0.90
C THR A 220 -1.14 -13.33 0.36
N ASP A 221 -0.21 -13.78 -0.45
CA ASP A 221 -0.12 -15.16 -0.93
C ASP A 221 -1.30 -15.63 -1.82
N GLU A 222 -2.02 -14.69 -2.44
CA GLU A 222 -3.20 -14.96 -3.30
C GLU A 222 -2.84 -15.45 -4.72
N GLY A 223 -1.56 -15.55 -5.06
CA GLY A 223 -1.11 -15.97 -6.38
C GLY A 223 -1.38 -14.94 -7.49
N ALA A 224 -1.52 -15.43 -8.73
CA ALA A 224 -1.82 -14.62 -9.91
C ALA A 224 -3.03 -15.20 -10.67
N GLY A 225 -3.61 -14.42 -11.59
CA GLY A 225 -4.83 -14.80 -12.31
C GLY A 225 -6.12 -14.22 -11.71
N ASN A 226 -6.00 -13.49 -10.60
CA ASN A 226 -7.11 -12.88 -9.88
C ASN A 226 -7.62 -11.63 -10.59
N TRP A 227 -8.93 -11.39 -10.49
CA TRP A 227 -9.51 -10.11 -10.89
C TRP A 227 -9.19 -9.04 -9.85
N VAL A 228 -8.56 -7.96 -10.29
CA VAL A 228 -8.24 -6.80 -9.47
C VAL A 228 -8.92 -5.55 -10.01
N ASN A 229 -9.27 -4.66 -9.09
CA ASN A 229 -9.80 -3.34 -9.38
C ASN A 229 -8.74 -2.33 -8.98
N VAL A 230 -8.23 -1.58 -9.95
CA VAL A 230 -7.09 -0.68 -9.75
C VAL A 230 -7.54 0.74 -10.01
N ALA A 231 -7.36 1.60 -9.00
CA ALA A 231 -7.63 3.02 -9.10
C ALA A 231 -6.35 3.81 -8.86
N GLY A 232 -6.12 4.86 -9.66
CA GLY A 232 -4.89 5.64 -9.60
C GLY A 232 -5.01 7.04 -10.20
N TYR A 233 -3.95 7.82 -10.04
CA TYR A 233 -3.87 9.22 -10.44
C TYR A 233 -2.82 9.41 -11.55
N PRO A 234 -3.21 9.37 -12.84
CA PRO A 234 -2.26 9.44 -13.94
C PRO A 234 -2.02 10.88 -14.39
N SER A 235 -0.79 11.18 -14.79
CA SER A 235 -0.35 12.50 -15.26
C SER A 235 -1.12 13.13 -16.42
N ARG A 236 -1.84 12.35 -17.21
CA ARG A 236 -2.67 12.86 -18.32
C ARG A 236 -4.03 13.39 -17.87
N SER A 237 -4.35 13.30 -16.59
CA SER A 237 -5.64 13.74 -16.06
C SER A 237 -5.50 14.24 -14.63
N ASN A 238 -6.20 15.33 -14.31
CA ASN A 238 -6.39 15.72 -12.92
C ASN A 238 -7.48 14.88 -12.22
N ARG A 239 -8.03 13.86 -12.89
CA ARG A 239 -9.08 12.97 -12.38
C ARG A 239 -8.52 11.57 -12.11
N PRO A 240 -9.05 10.83 -11.12
CA PRO A 240 -8.67 9.44 -10.92
C PRO A 240 -9.20 8.57 -12.07
N ILE A 241 -8.42 7.55 -12.43
CA ILE A 241 -8.83 6.50 -13.36
C ILE A 241 -9.08 5.19 -12.62
N TYR A 242 -9.84 4.32 -13.26
CA TYR A 242 -10.18 2.99 -12.79
C TYR A 242 -10.00 1.96 -13.89
N CYS A 243 -9.49 0.78 -13.54
CA CYS A 243 -9.51 -0.38 -14.41
C CYS A 243 -9.80 -1.66 -13.63
N LYS A 244 -10.59 -2.55 -14.24
CA LYS A 244 -10.80 -3.92 -13.76
C LYS A 244 -10.16 -4.87 -14.75
N THR A 245 -9.19 -5.66 -14.29
CA THR A 245 -8.41 -6.57 -15.14
C THR A 245 -7.93 -7.79 -14.36
N LYS A 246 -7.39 -8.79 -15.04
CA LYS A 246 -6.78 -9.96 -14.41
C LYS A 246 -5.28 -9.74 -14.19
N THR A 247 -4.78 -10.19 -13.05
CA THR A 247 -3.33 -10.29 -12.84
C THR A 247 -2.76 -11.48 -13.61
N ALA A 248 -1.47 -11.40 -13.92
CA ALA A 248 -0.69 -12.50 -14.47
C ALA A 248 0.66 -12.57 -13.74
N LYS A 249 1.28 -13.75 -13.75
CA LYS A 249 2.67 -13.88 -13.30
C LYS A 249 3.59 -13.07 -14.21
N ALA A 250 4.56 -12.37 -13.63
CA ALA A 250 5.63 -11.72 -14.38
C ALA A 250 6.97 -12.44 -14.13
N PHE A 251 7.55 -12.25 -12.94
CA PHE A 251 8.80 -12.87 -12.53
C PHE A 251 8.59 -13.68 -11.23
N LYS A 252 9.67 -14.09 -10.56
CA LYS A 252 9.57 -14.92 -9.36
C LYS A 252 8.77 -14.24 -8.23
N TYR A 253 9.03 -12.96 -7.97
CA TYR A 253 8.40 -12.18 -6.90
C TYR A 253 7.64 -10.95 -7.45
N GLN A 254 7.20 -11.02 -8.70
CA GLN A 254 6.47 -9.94 -9.37
C GLN A 254 5.24 -10.48 -10.09
N ILE A 255 4.14 -9.74 -9.96
CA ILE A 255 2.93 -9.93 -10.74
C ILE A 255 2.71 -8.72 -11.64
N ARG A 256 1.92 -8.89 -12.69
CA ARG A 256 1.59 -7.82 -13.64
C ARG A 256 0.11 -7.75 -13.91
N MET A 257 -0.33 -6.59 -14.38
CA MET A 257 -1.62 -6.40 -15.01
C MET A 257 -1.45 -5.69 -16.35
N ASP A 258 -2.36 -5.97 -17.27
CA ASP A 258 -2.44 -5.25 -18.55
C ASP A 258 -3.71 -4.41 -18.54
N CYS A 259 -3.53 -3.09 -18.55
CA CYS A 259 -4.59 -2.10 -18.73
C CYS A 259 -4.00 -0.74 -19.13
N THR A 260 -4.56 -0.12 -20.17
CA THR A 260 -4.07 1.15 -20.71
C THR A 260 -4.52 2.34 -19.88
N GLY A 261 -3.61 3.29 -19.67
CA GLY A 261 -3.88 4.60 -19.05
C GLY A 261 -3.12 4.86 -17.76
N PHE A 262 -2.33 3.89 -17.29
CA PHE A 262 -1.48 4.03 -16.11
C PHE A 262 -0.15 4.68 -16.49
N TYR A 263 -0.18 6.02 -16.64
CA TYR A 263 1.01 6.86 -16.81
C TYR A 263 1.60 7.24 -15.44
N GLY A 264 2.72 7.97 -15.42
CA GLY A 264 3.30 8.45 -14.16
C GLY A 264 2.30 9.10 -13.23
N GLY A 265 2.53 8.96 -11.92
CA GLY A 265 1.64 9.35 -10.82
C GLY A 265 0.78 8.19 -10.29
N THR A 266 0.62 7.11 -11.08
CA THR A 266 -0.13 5.92 -10.63
C THR A 266 0.67 4.99 -9.74
N SER A 267 1.96 5.20 -9.53
CA SER A 267 2.75 4.44 -8.56
C SER A 267 2.07 4.42 -7.18
N GLY A 268 2.04 3.26 -6.53
CA GLY A 268 1.32 3.02 -5.28
C GLY A 268 -0.19 2.77 -5.42
N SER A 269 -0.74 2.75 -6.64
CA SER A 269 -2.17 2.40 -6.86
C SER A 269 -2.47 1.00 -6.37
N PRO A 270 -3.48 0.79 -5.50
CA PRO A 270 -3.78 -0.52 -4.92
C PRO A 270 -4.42 -1.46 -5.93
N TRP A 271 -4.07 -2.74 -5.85
CA TRP A 271 -4.73 -3.80 -6.60
C TRP A 271 -5.79 -4.45 -5.70
N LEU A 272 -7.04 -4.03 -5.85
CA LEU A 272 -8.13 -4.41 -4.95
C LEU A 272 -8.82 -5.70 -5.41
N LEU A 273 -8.57 -6.78 -4.67
CA LEU A 273 -9.36 -8.00 -4.67
C LEU A 273 -10.69 -7.77 -3.96
N TRP A 274 -11.70 -8.51 -4.40
CA TRP A 274 -13.05 -8.53 -3.79
C TRP A 274 -13.62 -7.14 -3.48
N TYR A 275 -13.34 -6.18 -4.36
CA TYR A 275 -13.78 -4.80 -4.19
C TYR A 275 -15.31 -4.72 -4.20
N ASN A 276 -15.87 -4.17 -3.15
CA ASN A 276 -17.30 -3.95 -3.00
C ASN A 276 -17.61 -2.48 -3.30
N THR A 277 -18.38 -2.24 -4.37
CA THR A 277 -18.72 -0.89 -4.82
C THR A 277 -19.69 -0.15 -3.91
N LYS A 278 -20.40 -0.84 -3.01
CA LYS A 278 -21.30 -0.22 -2.03
C LYS A 278 -20.54 0.29 -0.80
N SER A 279 -19.62 -0.53 -0.28
CA SER A 279 -18.79 -0.13 0.87
C SER A 279 -17.55 0.66 0.46
N HIS A 280 -17.20 0.66 -0.83
CA HIS A 280 -15.97 1.25 -1.38
C HIS A 280 -14.68 0.68 -0.75
N THR A 281 -14.69 -0.61 -0.41
CA THR A 281 -13.57 -1.29 0.24
C THR A 281 -13.29 -2.65 -0.39
N GLY A 282 -12.06 -3.14 -0.23
CA GLY A 282 -11.63 -4.46 -0.68
C GLY A 282 -10.37 -4.93 0.05
N TYR A 283 -9.63 -5.82 -0.59
CA TYR A 283 -8.36 -6.33 -0.10
C TYR A 283 -7.24 -5.95 -1.06
N VAL A 284 -6.23 -5.24 -0.59
CA VAL A 284 -5.05 -4.87 -1.38
C VAL A 284 -4.12 -6.08 -1.47
N ASN A 285 -3.84 -6.54 -2.69
CA ASN A 285 -2.92 -7.64 -2.99
C ASN A 285 -1.86 -7.20 -4.02
N GLY A 286 -1.44 -5.96 -3.92
CA GLY A 286 -0.44 -5.37 -4.81
C GLY A 286 -0.54 -3.87 -4.87
N VAL A 287 0.53 -3.24 -5.32
CA VAL A 287 0.60 -1.82 -5.66
C VAL A 287 1.29 -1.66 -7.01
N ILE A 288 0.93 -0.65 -7.79
CA ILE A 288 1.77 -0.30 -8.96
C ILE A 288 3.15 0.12 -8.45
N GLY A 289 4.15 -0.70 -8.74
CA GLY A 289 5.52 -0.55 -8.25
C GLY A 289 6.37 -1.74 -8.68
N GLY A 290 7.55 -1.86 -8.09
CA GLY A 290 8.44 -2.98 -8.28
C GLY A 290 9.25 -2.88 -9.56
N TYR A 291 9.16 -3.88 -10.44
CA TYR A 291 9.96 -3.88 -11.67
C TYR A 291 9.73 -2.58 -12.47
N GLN A 292 10.82 -1.85 -12.73
CA GLN A 292 10.80 -0.53 -13.38
C GLN A 292 9.84 0.47 -12.70
N GLU A 293 9.79 0.51 -11.37
CA GLU A 293 8.91 1.40 -10.59
C GLU A 293 7.42 1.22 -10.94
N GLY A 294 7.02 0.02 -11.37
CA GLY A 294 5.66 -0.28 -11.80
C GLY A 294 5.48 -0.34 -13.31
N GLY A 295 6.55 -0.18 -14.10
CA GLY A 295 6.56 -0.40 -15.54
C GLY A 295 6.91 0.85 -16.36
N SER A 296 7.41 0.63 -17.56
CA SER A 296 7.87 1.68 -18.49
C SER A 296 6.88 2.00 -19.61
N VAL A 297 5.74 1.32 -19.67
CA VAL A 297 4.69 1.49 -20.70
C VAL A 297 3.31 1.66 -20.07
N SER A 298 2.40 2.37 -20.74
CA SER A 298 1.15 2.84 -20.11
C SER A 298 0.04 1.78 -20.05
N TRP A 299 0.29 0.63 -20.66
CA TRP A 299 -0.65 -0.47 -20.83
C TRP A 299 -0.28 -1.71 -20.04
N ARG A 300 0.88 -1.72 -19.36
CA ARG A 300 1.33 -2.81 -18.50
C ARG A 300 1.94 -2.24 -17.24
N SER A 301 1.44 -2.68 -16.10
CA SER A 301 1.98 -2.33 -14.80
C SER A 301 2.40 -3.56 -14.01
N TYR A 302 3.41 -3.38 -13.18
CA TYR A 302 3.93 -4.42 -12.28
C TYR A 302 3.56 -4.11 -10.82
N SER A 303 3.61 -5.15 -10.00
CA SER A 303 3.57 -5.07 -8.55
C SER A 303 4.55 -6.08 -7.98
N PRO A 304 5.26 -5.74 -6.90
CA PRO A 304 5.84 -6.76 -6.02
C PRO A 304 4.77 -7.75 -5.61
N TYR A 305 5.13 -9.03 -5.51
CA TYR A 305 4.23 -10.04 -4.97
C TYR A 305 4.06 -9.82 -3.47
N PHE A 306 2.81 -9.79 -3.00
CA PHE A 306 2.52 -9.56 -1.59
C PHE A 306 2.57 -10.89 -0.84
N ASP A 307 3.62 -11.08 -0.05
CA ASP A 307 3.87 -12.23 0.81
C ASP A 307 4.06 -11.82 2.28
N SER A 308 4.74 -12.65 3.07
CA SER A 308 5.05 -12.34 4.47
C SER A 308 5.84 -11.05 4.66
N ASP A 309 6.65 -10.60 3.70
CA ASP A 309 7.48 -9.40 3.86
C ASP A 309 6.61 -8.14 3.99
N VAL A 310 5.60 -7.96 3.13
CA VAL A 310 4.68 -6.82 3.23
C VAL A 310 3.80 -6.91 4.49
N TYR A 311 3.40 -8.11 4.89
CA TYR A 311 2.63 -8.32 6.11
C TYR A 311 3.41 -7.90 7.35
N ASN A 312 4.68 -8.32 7.44
CA ASN A 312 5.57 -7.97 8.54
C ASN A 312 5.90 -6.47 8.53
N LEU A 313 6.12 -5.87 7.35
CA LEU A 313 6.37 -4.44 7.21
C LEU A 313 5.16 -3.61 7.65
N ARG A 314 3.94 -4.03 7.29
CA ARG A 314 2.67 -3.44 7.76
C ARG A 314 2.57 -3.49 9.28
N LYS A 315 2.92 -4.63 9.89
CA LYS A 315 2.91 -4.80 11.35
C LYS A 315 3.92 -3.88 12.04
N ALA A 316 5.13 -3.76 11.49
CA ALA A 316 6.12 -2.81 11.99
C ALA A 316 5.60 -1.36 11.91
N ALA A 317 4.94 -0.99 10.81
CA ALA A 317 4.33 0.33 10.66
C ALA A 317 3.22 0.59 11.67
N ASP A 318 2.33 -0.37 11.88
CA ASP A 318 1.21 -0.25 12.82
C ASP A 318 1.69 -0.05 14.27
N ASN A 319 2.75 -0.77 14.65
CA ASN A 319 3.35 -0.66 15.99
C ASN A 319 4.04 0.68 16.25
N ARG A 320 4.44 1.42 15.21
CA ARG A 320 5.17 2.70 15.31
C ARG A 320 4.31 3.92 15.01
N ALA A 321 3.07 3.72 14.59
CA ALA A 321 2.15 4.75 14.10
C ALA A 321 1.46 5.55 15.20
#